data_AF-A0A8T6TM96-F1
#
_entry.id   AF-A0A8T6TM96-F1
#
_cell.length_a   1.000
_cell.length_b   1.000
_cell.length_c   1.000
_cell.angle_alpha   90.00
_cell.angle_beta   90.00
_cell.angle_gamma   90.00
#
_symmetry.space_group_name_H-M   'P 1'
#
loop_
_entity.id
_entity.type
_entity.pdbx_description
1 polymer ?
#
loop_
_entity_poly.entity_id
_entity_poly.type
_entity_poly.pdbx_seq_one_letter_code
_entity_poly.pdbx_strand_id
1 'polypeptide(L)'
;MSIERNKVYHQVYRVGDSSLERWELYVGEDQMPDFDGSGQPVATSTSLPFNYTPDPADSGQTKVLYCVVRKRNQFNLLSHNQYPTLIEIDDLGDEELGPITSPEIIEVTDGDAGEIFVHARYPRDVDRNEADTWDVYVEDGVDPDPDIHTPKATVSMGKPGVDYMLKQSVTGLTPGDTVHVMVVARRASESGSG
;
A
#
# COMPACT_ATOMS: atom_id res chain seq x y z
N MET A 1 -28.62 11.41 -68.58
CA MET A 1 -29.37 10.35 -67.87
C MET A 1 -28.52 9.96 -66.66
N SER A 2 -28.87 10.44 -65.46
CA SER A 2 -28.10 10.21 -64.23
C SER A 2 -28.64 8.96 -63.55
N ILE A 3 -27.78 7.99 -63.26
CA ILE A 3 -28.15 6.76 -62.56
C ILE A 3 -28.04 7.05 -61.06
N GLU A 4 -29.17 7.21 -60.38
CA GLU A 4 -29.20 7.23 -58.90
C GLU A 4 -28.75 5.87 -58.37
N ARG A 5 -27.62 5.86 -57.66
CA ARG A 5 -27.19 4.68 -56.89
C ARG A 5 -27.89 4.70 -55.54
N ASN A 6 -28.84 3.78 -55.33
CA ASN A 6 -29.41 3.53 -54.00
C ASN A 6 -28.29 3.17 -53.02
N LYS A 7 -28.12 3.97 -51.97
CA LYS A 7 -27.23 3.65 -50.85
C LYS A 7 -27.99 2.74 -49.88
N VAL A 8 -27.45 1.54 -49.66
CA VAL A 8 -27.92 0.64 -48.59
C VAL A 8 -27.09 0.94 -47.35
N TYR A 9 -27.75 1.22 -46.23
CA TYR A 9 -27.11 1.43 -44.95
C TYR A 9 -27.30 0.19 -44.09
N HIS A 10 -26.20 -0.40 -43.64
CA HIS A 10 -26.22 -1.48 -42.65
C HIS A 10 -26.03 -0.87 -41.27
N GLN A 11 -26.88 -1.26 -40.33
CA GLN A 11 -26.71 -0.94 -38.91
C GLN A 11 -26.37 -2.22 -38.16
N VAL A 12 -25.39 -2.13 -37.27
CA VAL A 12 -25.00 -3.22 -36.37
C VAL A 12 -25.15 -2.70 -34.95
N TYR A 13 -25.87 -3.44 -34.11
CA TYR A 13 -25.99 -3.19 -32.68
C TYR A 13 -25.47 -4.41 -31.91
N ARG A 14 -24.97 -4.17 -30.69
CA ARG A 14 -24.61 -5.26 -29.78
C ARG A 14 -25.83 -5.65 -28.96
N VAL A 15 -26.08 -6.95 -28.83
CA VAL A 15 -27.07 -7.50 -27.91
C VAL A 15 -26.36 -7.82 -26.61
N GLY A 16 -26.93 -7.40 -25.48
CA GLY A 16 -26.39 -7.74 -24.17
C GLY A 16 -26.59 -9.22 -23.87
N ASP A 17 -25.54 -9.87 -23.42
CA ASP A 17 -25.54 -11.24 -22.91
C ASP A 17 -24.93 -11.24 -21.50
N SER A 18 -25.78 -11.42 -20.50
CA SER A 18 -25.36 -11.44 -19.09
C SER A 18 -24.39 -12.57 -18.77
N SER A 19 -24.34 -13.64 -19.58
CA SER A 19 -23.36 -14.73 -19.38
C SER A 19 -21.92 -14.29 -19.65
N LEU A 20 -21.74 -13.15 -20.33
CA LEU A 20 -20.42 -12.56 -20.58
C LEU A 20 -19.92 -11.70 -19.43
N GLU A 21 -20.78 -11.33 -18.48
CA GLU A 21 -20.41 -10.48 -17.35
C GLU A 21 -19.56 -11.23 -16.34
N ARG A 22 -18.37 -10.69 -16.07
CA ARG A 22 -17.41 -11.25 -15.10
C ARG A 22 -16.34 -10.25 -14.74
N TRP A 23 -15.67 -10.52 -13.64
CA TRP A 23 -14.40 -9.94 -13.22
C TRP A 23 -13.27 -10.80 -13.77
N GLU A 24 -12.22 -10.14 -14.23
CA GLU A 24 -11.03 -10.74 -14.82
C GLU A 24 -9.80 -10.18 -14.09
N LEU A 25 -8.99 -11.05 -13.49
CA LEU A 25 -7.71 -10.70 -12.88
C LEU A 25 -6.60 -10.91 -13.90
N TYR A 26 -5.78 -9.90 -14.08
CA TYR A 26 -4.55 -9.93 -14.86
C TYR A 26 -3.38 -9.73 -13.92
N VAL A 27 -2.34 -10.55 -14.07
CA VAL A 27 -1.11 -10.47 -13.28
C VAL A 27 0.07 -10.46 -14.23
N GLY A 28 0.97 -9.50 -14.03
CA GLY A 28 2.28 -9.45 -14.66
C GLY A 28 3.35 -9.58 -13.59
N GLU A 29 4.45 -10.26 -13.91
CA GLU A 29 5.60 -10.45 -13.01
C GLU A 29 6.69 -9.46 -13.41
N ASP A 30 7.12 -8.63 -12.46
CA ASP A 30 8.11 -7.55 -12.58
C ASP A 30 7.80 -6.48 -13.65
N GLN A 31 6.62 -6.56 -14.25
CA GLN A 31 6.10 -5.61 -15.24
C GLN A 31 4.58 -5.65 -15.27
N MET A 32 3.98 -4.63 -15.89
CA MET A 32 2.52 -4.57 -16.12
C MET A 32 2.03 -5.80 -16.91
N PRO A 33 0.84 -6.33 -16.60
CA PRO A 33 0.22 -7.35 -17.43
C PRO A 33 0.03 -6.85 -18.86
N ASP A 34 0.21 -7.74 -19.82
CA ASP A 34 -0.18 -7.45 -21.19
C ASP A 34 -1.73 -7.40 -21.30
N PHE A 35 -2.22 -6.36 -21.98
CA PHE A 35 -3.64 -6.16 -22.27
C PHE A 35 -3.93 -6.18 -23.77
N ASP A 36 -2.92 -6.33 -24.63
CA ASP A 36 -3.01 -6.20 -26.09
C ASP A 36 -3.49 -7.48 -26.79
N GLY A 37 -4.54 -8.11 -26.24
CA GLY A 37 -5.24 -9.23 -26.87
C GLY A 37 -4.51 -10.57 -26.81
N SER A 38 -3.21 -10.59 -26.53
CA SER A 38 -2.46 -11.82 -26.20
C SER A 38 -2.59 -12.16 -24.70
N GLY A 39 -2.60 -11.13 -23.85
CA GLY A 39 -2.86 -11.28 -22.42
C GLY A 39 -4.25 -11.87 -22.11
N GLN A 40 -4.25 -13.05 -21.49
CA GLN A 40 -5.45 -13.67 -20.92
C GLN A 40 -5.49 -13.40 -19.41
N PRO A 41 -6.68 -13.30 -18.81
CA PRO A 41 -6.79 -13.22 -17.37
C PRO A 41 -6.31 -14.53 -16.73
N VAL A 42 -5.56 -14.41 -15.62
CA VAL A 42 -5.10 -15.55 -14.82
C VAL A 42 -6.24 -16.16 -13.98
N ALA A 43 -7.27 -15.36 -13.69
CA ALA A 43 -8.46 -15.81 -12.98
C ALA A 43 -9.69 -15.01 -13.40
N THR A 44 -10.87 -15.62 -13.30
CA THR A 44 -12.15 -14.95 -13.55
C THR A 44 -13.18 -15.30 -12.48
N SER A 45 -14.14 -14.40 -12.25
CA SER A 45 -15.21 -14.61 -11.28
C SER A 45 -16.47 -13.84 -11.66
N THR A 46 -17.65 -14.35 -11.30
CA THR A 46 -18.92 -13.63 -11.45
C THR A 46 -19.20 -12.67 -10.29
N SER A 47 -18.45 -12.76 -9.18
CA SER A 47 -18.60 -11.91 -8.00
C SER A 47 -17.25 -11.50 -7.38
N LEU A 48 -17.27 -10.43 -6.59
CA LEU A 48 -16.16 -10.04 -5.72
C LEU A 48 -16.54 -10.30 -4.25
N PRO A 49 -15.56 -10.59 -3.37
CA PRO A 49 -14.16 -10.90 -3.69
C PRO A 49 -14.00 -12.29 -4.33
N PHE A 50 -12.85 -12.57 -4.94
CA PHE A 50 -12.43 -13.91 -5.33
C PHE A 50 -10.94 -14.10 -5.06
N ASN A 51 -10.53 -15.37 -4.94
CA ASN A 51 -9.18 -15.74 -4.55
C ASN A 51 -8.33 -16.09 -5.78
N TYR A 52 -7.04 -15.78 -5.69
CA TYR A 52 -6.00 -16.20 -6.63
C TYR A 52 -4.74 -16.48 -5.81
N THR A 53 -4.05 -17.56 -6.13
CA THR A 53 -2.76 -17.92 -5.53
C THR A 53 -1.70 -17.80 -6.62
N PRO A 54 -0.76 -16.85 -6.51
CA PRO A 54 0.35 -16.75 -7.46
C PRO A 54 1.32 -17.92 -7.27
N ASP A 55 2.09 -18.24 -8.30
CA ASP A 55 3.27 -19.07 -8.14
C ASP A 55 4.31 -18.29 -7.30
N PRO A 56 5.07 -18.94 -6.41
CA PRO A 56 6.13 -18.28 -5.64
C PRO A 56 7.25 -17.74 -6.53
N ALA A 57 8.16 -16.96 -5.95
CA ALA A 57 9.39 -16.54 -6.63
C ALA A 57 10.36 -17.72 -6.80
N ASP A 58 11.37 -17.54 -7.65
CA ASP A 58 12.49 -18.48 -7.75
C ASP A 58 13.26 -18.54 -6.41
N SER A 59 13.88 -19.69 -6.12
CA SER A 59 14.54 -19.92 -4.83
C SER A 59 15.55 -18.82 -4.47
N GLY A 60 15.39 -18.25 -3.27
CA GLY A 60 16.19 -17.17 -2.72
C GLY A 60 15.95 -15.80 -3.33
N GLN A 61 14.85 -15.60 -4.06
CA GLN A 61 14.51 -14.33 -4.71
C GLN A 61 13.13 -13.82 -4.27
N THR A 62 12.85 -12.57 -4.63
CA THR A 62 11.51 -11.98 -4.58
C THR A 62 11.05 -11.62 -5.99
N LYS A 63 9.74 -11.50 -6.20
CA LYS A 63 9.18 -10.92 -7.43
C LYS A 63 8.04 -9.96 -7.13
N VAL A 64 7.86 -8.96 -7.99
CA VAL A 64 6.76 -7.99 -7.86
C VAL A 64 5.62 -8.36 -8.81
N LEU A 65 4.45 -8.60 -8.24
CA LEU A 65 3.22 -8.86 -8.98
C LEU A 65 2.46 -7.56 -9.24
N TYR A 66 2.14 -7.32 -10.51
CA TYR A 66 1.28 -6.22 -10.96
C TYR A 66 -0.14 -6.74 -11.17
N CYS A 67 -0.98 -6.62 -10.15
CA CYS A 67 -2.34 -7.18 -10.14
C CYS A 67 -3.38 -6.15 -10.61
N VAL A 68 -4.06 -6.42 -11.73
CA VAL A 68 -5.11 -5.55 -12.28
C VAL A 68 -6.43 -6.31 -12.41
N VAL A 69 -7.46 -5.84 -11.71
CA VAL A 69 -8.84 -6.34 -11.85
C VAL A 69 -9.59 -5.49 -12.88
N ARG A 70 -10.20 -6.16 -13.86
CA ARG A 70 -11.03 -5.54 -14.90
C ARG A 70 -12.42 -6.18 -14.91
N LYS A 71 -13.44 -5.39 -15.24
CA LYS A 71 -14.81 -5.89 -15.43
C LYS A 71 -15.09 -6.05 -16.91
N ARG A 72 -15.61 -7.22 -17.29
CA ARG A 72 -16.29 -7.44 -18.57
C ARG A 72 -17.79 -7.26 -18.39
N ASN A 73 -18.41 -6.50 -19.29
CA ASN A 73 -19.86 -6.29 -19.28
C ASN A 73 -20.59 -7.20 -20.28
N GLN A 74 -21.92 -7.14 -20.27
CA GLN A 74 -22.80 -7.95 -21.12
C GLN A 74 -22.61 -7.72 -22.62
N PHE A 75 -21.91 -6.65 -23.04
CA PHE A 75 -21.62 -6.34 -24.44
C PHE A 75 -20.21 -6.79 -24.86
N ASN A 76 -19.59 -7.65 -24.06
CA ASN A 76 -18.22 -8.13 -24.23
C ASN A 76 -17.17 -7.01 -24.21
N LEU A 77 -17.44 -5.90 -23.52
CA LEU A 77 -16.51 -4.79 -23.35
C LEU A 77 -15.80 -4.92 -22.01
N LEU A 78 -14.49 -4.74 -22.03
CA LEU A 78 -13.61 -4.72 -20.86
C LEU A 78 -13.41 -3.29 -20.37
N SER A 79 -13.49 -3.06 -19.06
CA SER A 79 -13.11 -1.79 -18.45
C SER A 79 -11.66 -1.43 -18.77
N HIS A 80 -11.33 -0.16 -18.96
CA HIS A 80 -9.95 0.29 -19.22
C HIS A 80 -9.11 0.48 -17.94
N ASN A 81 -9.46 -0.18 -16.83
CA ASN A 81 -8.64 -0.12 -15.63
C ASN A 81 -7.27 -0.73 -15.94
N GLN A 82 -6.22 0.05 -15.64
CA GLN A 82 -4.82 -0.33 -15.77
C GLN A 82 -4.03 0.03 -14.51
N TYR A 83 -4.69 0.49 -13.43
CA TYR A 83 -4.01 0.76 -12.17
C TYR A 83 -3.77 -0.57 -11.43
N PRO A 84 -2.49 -0.96 -11.24
CA PRO A 84 -2.16 -2.21 -10.58
C PRO A 84 -2.12 -2.01 -9.07
N THR A 85 -2.49 -3.05 -8.35
CA THR A 85 -2.00 -3.27 -6.99
C THR A 85 -0.68 -4.03 -7.10
N LEU A 86 0.36 -3.54 -6.43
CA LEU A 86 1.66 -4.19 -6.39
C LEU A 86 1.77 -5.06 -5.15
N ILE A 87 2.25 -6.29 -5.30
CA ILE A 87 2.51 -7.22 -4.20
C ILE A 87 3.91 -7.78 -4.42
N GLU A 88 4.77 -7.76 -3.40
CA GLU A 88 6.03 -8.52 -3.45
C GLU A 88 5.81 -9.87 -2.82
N ILE A 89 6.32 -10.93 -3.43
CA ILE A 89 6.30 -12.26 -2.81
C ILE A 89 7.67 -12.92 -2.87
N ASP A 90 7.97 -13.75 -1.88
CA ASP A 90 9.21 -14.51 -1.75
C ASP A 90 9.12 -15.91 -2.41
N ASP A 91 10.14 -16.75 -2.19
CA ASP A 91 10.21 -18.12 -2.72
C ASP A 91 9.34 -19.13 -1.96
N LEU A 92 8.68 -18.71 -0.87
CA LEU A 92 7.65 -19.44 -0.14
C LEU A 92 6.24 -19.02 -0.57
N GLY A 93 6.11 -17.92 -1.31
CA GLY A 93 4.84 -17.33 -1.73
C GLY A 93 4.22 -16.44 -0.65
N ASP A 94 4.98 -16.10 0.38
CA ASP A 94 4.59 -15.15 1.41
C ASP A 94 4.80 -13.72 0.90
N GLU A 95 3.97 -12.79 1.37
CA GLU A 95 4.10 -11.38 1.01
C GLU A 95 5.32 -10.77 1.70
N GLU A 96 6.28 -10.29 0.89
CA GLU A 96 7.47 -9.64 1.41
C GLU A 96 7.17 -8.17 1.68
N LEU A 97 6.96 -7.85 2.96
CA LEU A 97 6.80 -6.49 3.41
C LEU A 97 8.20 -5.85 3.49
N GLY A 98 8.69 -5.30 2.37
CA GLY A 98 10.01 -4.64 2.29
C GLY A 98 10.28 -3.64 3.44
N PRO A 99 11.51 -3.15 3.64
CA PRO A 99 11.86 -2.36 4.83
C PRO A 99 11.01 -1.09 4.99
N ILE A 100 10.78 -0.68 6.24
CA ILE A 100 10.19 0.63 6.58
C ILE A 100 11.32 1.67 6.60
N THR A 101 11.11 2.80 5.94
CA THR A 101 12.00 3.95 5.99
C THR A 101 11.95 4.63 7.36
N SER A 102 13.11 5.01 7.88
CA SER A 102 13.21 5.73 9.14
C SER A 102 12.45 7.06 9.12
N PRO A 103 11.86 7.49 10.24
CA PRO A 103 11.38 8.85 10.41
C PRO A 103 12.46 9.91 10.13
N GLU A 104 12.03 11.05 9.60
CA GLU A 104 12.84 12.22 9.32
C GLU A 104 12.40 13.42 10.18
N ILE A 105 13.24 14.46 10.24
CA ILE A 105 12.91 15.75 10.89
C ILE A 105 12.44 15.53 12.34
N ILE A 106 13.23 14.79 13.12
CA ILE A 106 12.95 14.58 14.54
C ILE A 106 13.34 15.84 15.29
N GLU A 107 12.34 16.62 15.71
CA GLU A 107 12.50 17.84 16.49
C GLU A 107 11.90 17.63 17.88
N VAL A 108 12.66 18.03 18.90
CA VAL A 108 12.22 18.01 20.29
C VAL A 108 12.30 19.43 20.82
N THR A 109 11.19 19.92 21.38
CA THR A 109 11.13 21.24 22.01
C THR A 109 10.58 21.14 23.41
N ASP A 110 11.12 21.95 24.31
CA ASP A 110 10.64 22.04 25.68
C ASP A 110 9.17 22.52 25.73
N GLY A 111 8.39 21.87 26.59
CA GLY A 111 7.08 22.32 27.02
C GLY A 111 7.10 22.85 28.46
N ASP A 112 5.93 23.07 29.02
CA ASP A 112 5.79 23.53 30.40
C ASP A 112 5.87 22.34 31.38
N ALA A 113 6.44 22.58 32.57
CA ALA A 113 6.33 21.68 33.73
C ALA A 113 6.71 20.19 33.49
N GLY A 114 7.84 19.92 32.84
CA GLY A 114 8.30 18.54 32.63
C GLY A 114 7.61 17.85 31.45
N GLU A 115 7.21 18.64 30.47
CA GLU A 115 6.69 18.22 29.17
C GLU A 115 7.72 18.52 28.08
N ILE A 116 7.77 17.66 27.07
CA ILE A 116 8.42 17.93 25.78
C ILE A 116 7.42 17.71 24.65
N PHE A 117 7.61 18.41 23.54
CA PHE A 117 6.93 18.16 22.29
C PHE A 117 7.88 17.49 21.30
N VAL A 118 7.45 16.35 20.77
CA VAL A 118 8.19 15.55 19.79
C VAL A 118 7.47 15.65 18.46
N HIS A 119 8.19 16.16 17.47
CA HIS A 119 7.74 16.29 16.09
C HIS A 119 8.59 15.38 15.20
N ALA A 120 7.95 14.68 14.27
CA ALA A 120 8.63 13.86 13.28
C ALA A 120 7.82 13.80 11.98
N ARG A 121 8.48 13.43 10.88
CA ARG A 121 7.89 13.22 9.56
C ARG A 121 8.19 11.81 9.09
N TYR A 122 7.21 11.12 8.51
CA TYR A 122 7.43 9.84 7.86
C TYR A 122 7.23 9.99 6.34
N PRO A 123 8.29 9.76 5.53
CA PRO A 123 8.23 9.88 4.08
C PRO A 123 7.53 8.65 3.48
N ARG A 124 6.20 8.66 3.47
CA ARG A 124 5.40 7.48 3.06
C ARG A 124 5.53 7.11 1.58
N ASP A 125 5.96 8.04 0.73
CA ASP A 125 6.00 7.86 -0.73
C ASP A 125 7.16 6.98 -1.22
N VAL A 126 8.12 6.69 -0.35
CA VAL A 126 9.22 5.76 -0.65
C VAL A 126 8.93 4.31 -0.25
N ASP A 127 8.01 4.09 0.70
CA ASP A 127 7.71 2.75 1.19
C ASP A 127 6.53 2.14 0.46
N ARG A 128 6.72 0.95 -0.11
CA ARG A 128 5.62 0.18 -0.71
C ARG A 128 4.58 -0.20 0.34
N ASN A 129 5.06 -0.63 1.50
CA ASN A 129 4.26 -1.03 2.65
C ASN A 129 4.49 0.00 3.75
N GLU A 130 3.63 1.02 3.80
CA GLU A 130 3.75 2.13 4.74
C GLU A 130 3.63 1.66 6.19
N ALA A 131 4.37 2.31 7.09
CA ALA A 131 4.10 2.25 8.53
C ALA A 131 2.74 2.90 8.86
N ASP A 132 2.10 2.40 9.91
CA ASP A 132 0.78 2.86 10.37
C ASP A 132 0.78 3.34 11.82
N THR A 133 1.90 3.21 12.52
CA THR A 133 2.07 3.60 13.91
C THR A 133 3.42 4.27 14.17
N TRP A 134 3.39 5.25 15.07
CA TRP A 134 4.55 5.89 15.67
C TRP A 134 4.74 5.38 17.07
N ASP A 135 5.95 4.94 17.41
CA ASP A 135 6.37 4.71 18.79
C ASP A 135 7.38 5.78 19.20
N VAL A 136 7.13 6.44 20.32
CA VAL A 136 7.98 7.48 20.89
C VAL A 136 8.60 6.96 22.18
N TYR A 137 9.92 6.84 22.18
CA TYR A 137 10.70 6.44 23.34
C TYR A 137 11.39 7.65 23.93
N VAL A 138 11.35 7.77 25.26
CA VAL A 138 12.01 8.84 25.99
C VAL A 138 12.65 8.26 27.23
N GLU A 139 13.97 8.38 27.34
CA GLU A 139 14.77 7.87 28.45
C GLU A 139 15.64 8.98 29.04
N ASP A 140 15.96 8.84 30.33
CA ASP A 140 16.78 9.81 31.07
C ASP A 140 18.24 9.33 31.12
N GLY A 141 19.14 10.16 30.59
CA GLY A 141 20.59 9.95 30.62
C GLY A 141 21.13 8.75 29.82
N VAL A 142 20.29 8.01 29.10
CA VAL A 142 20.68 6.88 28.23
C VAL A 142 19.94 6.94 26.90
N ASP A 143 20.57 6.43 25.84
CA ASP A 143 19.92 6.33 24.54
C ASP A 143 18.77 5.30 24.59
N PRO A 144 17.58 5.65 24.06
CA PRO A 144 16.49 4.69 23.96
C PRO A 144 16.83 3.52 23.05
N ASP A 145 16.36 2.35 23.45
CA ASP A 145 16.52 1.08 22.75
C ASP A 145 15.14 0.44 22.61
N PRO A 146 14.64 0.22 21.38
CA PRO A 146 13.27 -0.27 21.17
C PRO A 146 13.07 -1.73 21.55
N ASP A 147 14.15 -2.50 21.73
CA ASP A 147 14.12 -3.92 22.13
C ASP A 147 14.07 -4.08 23.65
N ILE A 148 14.44 -3.04 24.40
CA ILE A 148 14.56 -3.06 25.87
C ILE A 148 13.54 -2.13 26.53
N HIS A 149 13.36 -0.94 25.96
CA HIS A 149 12.51 0.10 26.54
C HIS A 149 11.07 -0.02 26.02
N THR A 150 10.13 0.57 26.76
CA THR A 150 8.72 0.65 26.34
C THR A 150 8.43 2.04 25.79
N PRO A 151 7.72 2.17 24.66
CA PRO A 151 7.30 3.49 24.17
C PRO A 151 6.54 4.26 25.26
N LYS A 152 6.86 5.54 25.42
CA LYS A 152 6.07 6.47 26.25
C LYS A 152 4.76 6.85 25.57
N ALA A 153 4.73 6.80 24.24
CA ALA A 153 3.53 7.01 23.46
C ALA A 153 3.56 6.13 22.20
N THR A 154 2.39 5.59 21.85
CA THR A 154 2.12 4.93 20.57
C THR A 154 0.98 5.66 19.89
N VAL A 155 1.20 6.15 18.67
CA VAL A 155 0.28 7.04 17.96
C VAL A 155 -0.01 6.48 16.57
N SER A 156 -1.28 6.30 16.22
CA SER A 156 -1.64 5.90 14.86
C SER A 156 -1.29 7.01 13.85
N MET A 157 -0.70 6.64 12.72
CA MET A 157 -0.47 7.56 11.61
C MET A 157 -1.82 7.90 10.96
N GLY A 158 -2.36 9.07 11.26
CA GLY A 158 -3.61 9.54 10.65
C GLY A 158 -3.41 10.01 9.21
N LYS A 159 -4.37 9.74 8.31
CA LYS A 159 -4.50 10.49 7.04
C LYS A 159 -5.32 11.77 7.33
N PRO A 160 -4.86 13.00 6.96
CA PRO A 160 -4.47 13.29 5.57
C PRO A 160 -3.29 14.28 5.36
N GLY A 161 -2.52 14.06 4.30
CA GLY A 161 -1.43 14.91 3.81
C GLY A 161 -0.51 14.13 2.87
N VAL A 162 0.48 14.82 2.26
CA VAL A 162 1.56 14.16 1.51
C VAL A 162 2.46 13.36 2.46
N ASP A 163 2.57 13.82 3.72
CA ASP A 163 3.39 13.21 4.77
C ASP A 163 2.57 12.89 6.02
N TYR A 164 2.96 11.83 6.74
CA TYR A 164 2.49 11.62 8.10
C TYR A 164 3.38 12.41 9.05
N MET A 165 2.79 13.38 9.75
CA MET A 165 3.46 14.21 10.73
C MET A 165 3.06 13.78 12.13
N LEU A 166 4.05 13.45 12.96
CA LEU A 166 3.88 13.27 14.39
C LEU A 166 3.91 14.64 15.08
N LYS A 167 2.96 14.86 15.99
CA LYS A 167 2.99 15.94 16.99
C LYS A 167 2.53 15.36 18.32
N GLN A 168 3.49 14.89 19.11
CA GLN A 168 3.21 14.20 20.35
C GLN A 168 3.78 14.97 21.52
N SER A 169 2.99 15.16 22.58
CA SER A 169 3.52 15.64 23.85
C SER A 169 3.82 14.48 24.80
N VAL A 170 4.95 14.55 25.48
CA VAL A 170 5.37 13.55 26.47
C VAL A 170 5.55 14.26 27.80
N THR A 171 4.81 13.82 28.81
CA THR A 171 4.76 14.43 30.14
C THR A 171 5.39 13.53 31.19
N GLY A 172 5.68 14.08 32.37
CA GLY A 172 6.19 13.33 33.52
C GLY A 172 7.71 13.27 33.57
N LEU A 173 8.37 14.20 32.91
CA LEU A 173 9.83 14.38 32.95
C LEU A 173 10.19 15.31 34.12
N THR A 174 11.35 15.12 34.73
CA THR A 174 11.83 16.07 35.75
C THR A 174 12.47 17.27 35.07
N PRO A 175 12.08 18.51 35.42
CA PRO A 175 12.75 19.69 34.90
C PRO A 175 14.25 19.69 35.22
N GLY A 176 15.08 19.87 34.19
CA GLY A 176 16.53 19.93 34.31
C GLY A 176 17.26 18.61 33.99
N ASP A 177 16.52 17.51 33.80
CA ASP A 177 17.09 16.23 33.36
C ASP A 177 17.50 16.29 31.87
N THR A 178 18.46 15.45 31.48
CA THR A 178 18.83 15.28 30.07
C THR A 178 18.08 14.07 29.52
N VAL A 179 17.07 14.34 28.69
CA VAL A 179 16.30 13.28 28.04
C VAL A 179 16.81 12.99 26.65
N HIS A 180 16.79 11.71 26.29
CA HIS A 180 17.09 11.20 24.97
C HIS A 180 15.79 10.70 24.35
N VAL A 181 15.52 11.10 23.12
CA VAL A 181 14.27 10.80 22.41
C VAL A 181 14.56 10.02 21.15
N MET A 182 13.79 8.96 20.92
CA MET A 182 13.80 8.18 19.69
C MET A 182 12.37 8.02 19.19
N VAL A 183 12.19 8.18 17.88
CA VAL A 183 10.91 7.98 17.20
C VAL A 183 11.08 6.83 16.22
N VAL A 184 10.19 5.85 16.31
CA VAL A 184 10.19 4.65 15.47
C VAL A 184 8.88 4.56 14.71
N ALA A 185 8.96 4.32 13.40
CA ALA A 185 7.81 3.99 12.57
C ALA A 185 7.61 2.47 12.59
N ARG A 186 6.37 2.01 12.78
CA ARG A 186 6.01 0.58 12.82
C ARG A 186 4.79 0.27 11.97
N ARG A 187 4.68 -0.99 11.55
CA ARG A 187 3.44 -1.56 11.01
C ARG A 187 2.73 -2.36 12.09
N ALA A 188 1.41 -2.21 12.21
CA ALA A 188 0.62 -2.96 13.18
C ALA A 188 0.72 -4.47 12.97
N SER A 189 0.97 -4.94 11.74
CA SER A 189 1.21 -6.35 11.42
C SER A 189 2.50 -6.90 12.04
N GLU A 190 3.50 -6.06 12.29
CA GLU A 190 4.79 -6.46 12.88
C GLU A 190 4.76 -6.38 14.42
N SER A 191 3.82 -5.64 15.00
CA SER A 191 3.67 -5.47 16.45
C SER A 191 3.08 -6.69 17.19
N GLY A 192 2.77 -7.79 16.49
CA GLY A 192 2.17 -9.01 17.04
C GLY A 192 3.13 -10.19 17.26
N SER A 193 4.42 -10.03 16.94
CA SER A 193 5.43 -11.09 17.00
C SER A 193 6.51 -10.84 18.06
N GLY A 194 6.06 -10.56 19.30
CA GLY A 194 6.88 -10.51 20.50
C GLY A 194 6.51 -11.59 21.50
#